data_AF-A0A7S1WCM8-F1
#
_entry.id   AF-A0A7S1WCM8-F1
#
_cell.length_a   1.000
_cell.length_b   1.000
_cell.length_c   1.000
_cell.angle_alpha   90.00
_cell.angle_beta   90.00
_cell.angle_gamma   90.00
#
_symmetry.space_group_name_H-M   'P 1'
#
loop_
_entity.id
_entity.type
_entity.pdbx_description
1 polymer ?
#
loop_
_entity_poly.entity_id
_entity_poly.type
_entity_poly.pdbx_seq_one_letter_code
_entity_poly.pdbx_strand_id
1 'polypeptide(L)'
;VAFKVCGGSFGWELVGVTVAHEIPQEIADLMILILDAKVEWHWATLANFLCSLSTVIGAIITFSADVGSNQEGIILAYGAGVYIFVAITELAGHILHPKSSNGPLMVQFAQQFLAFIVGAVLIGLVLLNHKHCAAPVAPGSPAPVGGHHH
;
A
#
# COMPACT_ATOMS: atom_id res chain seq x y z
N VAL A 1 6.44 -0.36 -13.09
CA VAL A 1 6.92 0.97 -13.56
C VAL A 1 8.31 1.32 -13.03
N ALA A 2 8.57 1.25 -11.72
CA ALA A 2 9.87 1.58 -11.10
C ALA A 2 11.10 0.97 -11.81
N PHE A 3 11.12 -0.34 -12.06
CA PHE A 3 12.23 -1.00 -12.77
C PHE A 3 12.47 -0.48 -14.19
N LYS A 4 11.43 -0.03 -14.90
CA LYS A 4 11.53 0.48 -16.27
C LYS A 4 11.98 1.94 -16.32
N VAL A 5 11.51 2.76 -15.38
CA VAL A 5 11.65 4.23 -15.43
C VAL A 5 12.80 4.74 -14.55
N CYS A 6 13.03 4.11 -13.40
CA CYS A 6 13.99 4.56 -12.39
C CYS A 6 15.25 3.70 -12.27
N GLY A 7 15.29 2.56 -12.98
CA GLY A 7 16.40 1.61 -12.92
C GLY A 7 16.27 0.57 -11.80
N GLY A 8 17.17 -0.42 -11.82
CA GLY A 8 17.09 -1.61 -10.97
C GLY A 8 17.24 -1.35 -9.47
N SER A 9 18.11 -0.41 -9.07
CA SER A 9 18.34 -0.11 -7.65
C SER A 9 17.07 0.42 -6.96
N PHE A 10 16.40 1.39 -7.58
CA PHE A 10 15.15 1.95 -7.06
C PHE A 10 14.01 0.93 -7.13
N GLY A 11 13.98 0.09 -8.19
CA GLY A 11 13.02 -1.01 -8.29
C GLY A 11 13.11 -1.98 -7.11
N TRP A 12 14.32 -2.39 -6.72
CA TRP A 12 14.51 -3.28 -5.57
C TRP A 12 14.22 -2.63 -4.22
N GLU A 13 14.51 -1.33 -4.07
CA GLU A 13 14.12 -0.57 -2.87
C GLU A 13 12.60 -0.54 -2.71
N LEU A 14 11.86 -0.25 -3.79
CA LEU A 14 10.41 -0.26 -3.79
C LEU A 14 9.86 -1.65 -3.46
N VAL A 15 10.43 -2.72 -4.03
CA VAL A 15 10.05 -4.10 -3.70
C VAL A 15 10.27 -4.39 -2.21
N GLY A 16 11.41 -3.98 -1.64
CA GLY A 16 11.70 -4.20 -0.22
C GLY A 16 10.68 -3.51 0.69
N VAL A 17 10.32 -2.28 0.37
CA VAL A 17 9.26 -1.54 1.07
C VAL A 17 7.91 -2.20 0.88
N THR A 18 7.63 -2.72 -0.32
CA THR A 18 6.41 -3.47 -0.62
C THR A 18 6.26 -4.70 0.24
N VAL A 19 7.29 -5.53 0.28
CA VAL A 19 7.30 -6.72 1.15
C VAL A 19 7.15 -6.34 2.62
N ALA A 20 7.81 -5.27 3.06
CA ALA A 20 7.73 -4.82 4.45
C ALA A 20 6.33 -4.35 4.86
N HIS A 21 5.50 -3.83 3.94
CA HIS A 21 4.13 -3.45 4.25
C HIS A 21 3.11 -4.57 4.06
N GLU A 22 3.33 -5.49 3.12
CA GLU A 22 2.42 -6.60 2.87
C GLU A 22 2.50 -7.66 3.99
N ILE A 23 3.66 -7.91 4.60
CA ILE A 23 3.79 -8.93 5.68
C ILE A 23 2.85 -8.64 6.87
N PRO A 24 2.83 -7.42 7.46
CA PRO A 24 1.88 -7.09 8.51
C PRO A 24 0.42 -7.22 8.06
N GLN A 25 0.12 -6.82 6.82
CA GLN A 25 -1.22 -6.86 6.26
C GLN A 25 -1.71 -8.29 6.07
N GLU A 26 -0.91 -9.17 5.46
CA GLU A 26 -1.22 -10.59 5.30
C GLU A 26 -1.43 -11.30 6.65
N ILE A 27 -0.66 -10.92 7.68
CA ILE A 27 -0.88 -11.46 9.04
C ILE A 27 -2.21 -10.96 9.61
N ALA A 28 -2.53 -9.68 9.44
CA ALA A 28 -3.79 -9.11 9.92
C ALA A 28 -5.01 -9.77 9.23
N ASP A 29 -4.98 -9.90 7.91
CA ASP A 29 -6.03 -10.53 7.11
C ASP A 29 -6.25 -11.99 7.51
N LEU A 30 -5.15 -12.74 7.70
CA LEU A 30 -5.22 -14.11 8.19
C LEU A 30 -5.88 -14.20 9.57
N MET A 31 -5.52 -13.30 10.48
CA MET A 31 -6.09 -13.26 11.83
C MET A 31 -7.58 -12.89 11.80
N ILE A 32 -8.00 -11.97 10.93
CA ILE A 32 -9.42 -11.63 10.73
C ILE A 32 -10.19 -12.85 10.20
N LEU A 33 -9.66 -13.55 9.21
CA LEU A 33 -10.31 -14.74 8.64
C LEU A 33 -10.52 -15.85 9.69
N ILE A 34 -9.54 -16.07 10.55
CA ILE A 34 -9.60 -17.09 11.59
C ILE A 34 -10.47 -16.64 12.78
N LEU A 35 -10.21 -15.45 13.32
CA LEU A 35 -10.82 -15.01 14.57
C LEU A 35 -12.24 -14.47 14.39
N ASP A 36 -12.52 -13.78 13.28
CA ASP A 36 -13.79 -13.10 13.06
C ASP A 36 -14.69 -13.84 12.09
N ALA A 37 -14.15 -14.24 10.93
CA ALA A 37 -14.90 -14.99 9.93
C ALA A 37 -15.01 -16.50 10.25
N LYS A 38 -14.32 -16.98 11.29
CA LYS A 38 -14.34 -18.38 11.76
C LYS A 38 -13.97 -19.38 10.66
N VAL A 39 -13.10 -18.98 9.74
CA VAL A 39 -12.58 -19.83 8.67
C VAL A 39 -11.50 -20.73 9.25
N GLU A 40 -11.55 -22.03 8.91
CA GLU A 40 -10.50 -22.99 9.25
C GLU A 40 -9.13 -22.53 8.71
N TRP A 41 -8.06 -22.76 9.49
CA TRP A 41 -6.74 -22.15 9.24
C TRP A 41 -6.18 -22.42 7.83
N HIS A 42 -6.44 -23.60 7.28
CA HIS A 42 -5.95 -24.01 5.96
C HIS A 42 -6.67 -23.28 4.82
N TRP A 43 -7.96 -23.01 4.99
CA TRP A 43 -8.73 -22.21 4.02
C TRP A 43 -8.41 -20.72 4.17
N ALA A 44 -8.21 -20.24 5.40
CA ALA A 44 -7.83 -18.85 5.65
C ALA A 44 -6.46 -18.52 5.04
N THR A 45 -5.47 -19.41 5.23
CA THR A 45 -4.14 -19.26 4.62
C THR A 45 -4.18 -19.34 3.10
N LEU A 46 -4.95 -20.27 2.52
CA LEU A 46 -5.11 -20.36 1.08
C LEU A 46 -5.78 -19.12 0.49
N ALA A 47 -6.87 -18.64 1.12
CA ALA A 47 -7.57 -17.44 0.66
C ALA A 47 -6.67 -16.19 0.72
N ASN A 48 -5.92 -16.03 1.82
CA ASN A 48 -4.97 -14.93 1.98
C ASN A 48 -3.87 -14.96 0.92
N PHE A 49 -3.29 -16.14 0.67
CA PHE A 49 -2.27 -16.33 -0.36
C PHE A 49 -2.79 -16.07 -1.79
N LEU A 50 -4.01 -16.53 -2.09
CA LEU A 50 -4.64 -16.25 -3.39
C LEU A 50 -4.93 -14.75 -3.56
N CYS A 51 -5.27 -14.05 -2.48
CA CYS A 51 -5.41 -12.60 -2.48
C CYS A 51 -4.08 -11.92 -2.82
N SER A 52 -2.98 -12.30 -2.18
CA SER A 52 -1.67 -11.68 -2.46
C SER A 52 -1.10 -12.03 -3.83
N LEU A 53 -1.52 -13.13 -4.46
CA LEU A 53 -1.18 -13.37 -5.87
C LEU A 53 -1.73 -12.27 -6.81
N SER A 54 -2.81 -11.60 -6.42
CA SER A 54 -3.38 -10.50 -7.23
C SER A 54 -2.44 -9.31 -7.37
N THR A 55 -1.64 -8.98 -6.35
CA THR A 55 -0.64 -7.89 -6.43
C THR A 55 0.48 -8.25 -7.39
N VAL A 56 0.91 -9.52 -7.42
CA VAL A 56 1.88 -10.02 -8.41
C VAL A 56 1.32 -9.93 -9.82
N ILE A 57 0.06 -10.31 -10.04
CA ILE A 57 -0.61 -10.18 -11.34
C ILE A 57 -0.67 -8.71 -11.76
N GLY A 58 -1.05 -7.80 -10.86
CA GLY A 58 -1.07 -6.35 -11.11
C GLY A 58 0.32 -5.81 -11.49
N ALA A 59 1.37 -6.27 -10.82
CA ALA A 59 2.76 -5.94 -11.15
C ALA A 59 3.17 -6.44 -12.54
N ILE A 60 2.81 -7.67 -12.91
CA ILE A 60 3.10 -8.23 -14.25
C ILE A 60 2.36 -7.44 -15.33
N ILE A 61 1.08 -7.09 -15.11
CA ILE A 61 0.28 -6.31 -16.06
C ILE A 61 0.91 -4.92 -16.25
N THR A 62 1.20 -4.19 -15.18
CA THR A 62 1.82 -2.85 -15.27
C THR A 62 3.27 -2.89 -15.76
N PHE A 63 3.99 -4.00 -15.57
CA PHE A 63 5.29 -4.21 -16.18
C PHE A 63 5.19 -4.59 -17.66
N SER A 64 4.11 -5.21 -18.12
CA SER A 64 3.98 -5.59 -19.54
C SER A 64 3.32 -4.50 -20.38
N ALA A 65 2.44 -3.72 -19.76
CA ALA A 65 1.78 -2.58 -20.38
C ALA A 65 2.73 -1.37 -20.54
N ASP A 66 2.43 -0.54 -21.53
CA ASP A 66 3.00 0.79 -21.68
C ASP A 66 2.09 1.80 -20.96
N VAL A 67 2.32 1.94 -19.65
CA VAL A 67 1.50 2.78 -18.77
C VAL A 67 2.04 4.22 -18.83
N GLY A 68 1.27 5.11 -19.45
CA GLY A 68 1.57 6.54 -19.46
C GLY A 68 1.32 7.21 -18.10
N SER A 69 1.82 8.44 -17.93
CA SER A 69 1.75 9.18 -16.66
C SER A 69 0.31 9.39 -16.14
N ASN A 70 -0.65 9.60 -17.04
CA ASN A 70 -2.06 9.78 -16.66
C ASN A 70 -2.66 8.47 -16.13
N GLN A 71 -2.37 7.35 -16.80
CA GLN A 71 -2.82 6.02 -16.39
C GLN A 71 -2.17 5.62 -15.07
N GLU A 72 -0.88 5.89 -14.90
CA GLU A 72 -0.16 5.69 -13.64
C GLU A 72 -0.82 6.49 -12.50
N GLY A 73 -1.09 7.77 -12.72
CA GLY A 73 -1.78 8.62 -11.74
C GLY A 73 -3.16 8.08 -11.34
N ILE A 74 -3.94 7.58 -12.31
CA ILE A 74 -5.26 6.97 -12.06
C ILE A 74 -5.12 5.67 -11.25
N ILE A 75 -4.16 4.80 -11.60
CA ILE A 75 -3.90 3.54 -10.90
C ILE A 75 -3.48 3.82 -9.45
N LEU A 76 -2.57 4.77 -9.24
CA LEU A 76 -2.12 5.19 -7.91
C LEU A 76 -3.25 5.81 -7.09
N ALA A 77 -4.07 6.68 -7.68
CA ALA A 77 -5.21 7.29 -6.99
C ALA A 77 -6.27 6.25 -6.60
N TYR A 78 -6.54 5.28 -7.47
CA TYR A 78 -7.45 4.18 -7.18
C TYR A 78 -6.91 3.31 -6.04
N GLY A 79 -5.65 2.88 -6.11
CA GLY A 79 -5.00 2.09 -5.06
C GLY A 79 -5.00 2.81 -3.71
N ALA A 80 -4.62 4.09 -3.69
CA ALA A 80 -4.67 4.91 -2.48
C ALA A 80 -6.08 5.02 -1.90
N GLY A 81 -7.10 5.20 -2.75
CA GLY A 81 -8.50 5.24 -2.33
C GLY A 81 -8.96 3.93 -1.69
N VAL A 82 -8.61 2.78 -2.26
CA VAL A 82 -8.93 1.46 -1.70
C VAL A 82 -8.24 1.26 -0.36
N TYR A 83 -6.95 1.58 -0.22
CA TYR A 83 -6.25 1.45 1.06
C TYR A 83 -6.81 2.39 2.13
N ILE A 84 -7.19 3.62 1.78
CA ILE A 84 -7.87 4.53 2.73
C ILE A 84 -9.21 3.94 3.16
N PHE A 85 -10.00 3.40 2.23
CA PHE A 85 -11.28 2.77 2.55
C PHE A 85 -11.08 1.60 3.52
N VAL A 86 -10.16 0.68 3.23
CA VAL A 86 -9.82 -0.46 4.10
C VAL A 86 -9.39 0.05 5.48
N ALA A 87 -8.41 0.95 5.54
CA ALA A 87 -7.89 1.50 6.79
C ALA A 87 -9.00 2.13 7.66
N ILE A 88 -9.92 2.89 7.05
CA ILE A 88 -11.05 3.48 7.78
C ILE A 88 -11.99 2.39 8.27
N THR A 89 -12.36 1.42 7.42
CA THR A 89 -13.33 0.38 7.79
C THR A 89 -12.80 -0.57 8.88
N GLU A 90 -11.52 -0.90 8.85
CA GLU A 90 -10.88 -1.76 9.86
C GLU A 90 -10.66 -1.03 11.18
N LEU A 91 -10.18 0.22 11.12
CA LEU A 91 -10.03 1.06 12.30
C LEU A 91 -11.40 1.34 12.94
N ALA A 92 -12.40 1.73 12.15
CA ALA A 92 -13.74 2.01 12.63
C ALA A 92 -14.42 0.76 13.20
N GLY A 93 -14.26 -0.40 12.57
CA GLY A 93 -14.81 -1.67 13.06
C GLY A 93 -14.32 -2.02 14.46
N HIS A 94 -13.03 -1.83 14.73
CA HIS A 94 -12.45 -2.05 16.05
C HIS A 94 -12.83 -1.00 17.10
N ILE A 95 -13.12 0.24 16.69
CA ILE A 95 -13.54 1.32 17.59
C ILE A 95 -15.01 1.16 17.99
N LEU A 96 -15.88 0.84 17.02
CA LEU A 96 -17.32 0.73 17.26
C LEU A 96 -17.67 -0.54 18.03
N HIS A 97 -16.97 -1.65 17.77
CA HIS A 97 -17.17 -2.94 18.44
C HIS A 97 -15.86 -3.43 19.10
N PRO A 98 -15.43 -2.81 20.21
CA PRO A 98 -14.21 -3.22 20.90
C PRO A 98 -14.37 -4.65 21.44
N LYS A 99 -13.53 -5.57 20.95
CA LYS A 99 -13.53 -6.99 21.36
C LYS A 99 -12.96 -7.21 22.76
N SER A 100 -12.37 -6.19 23.38
CA SER A 100 -11.72 -6.26 24.69
C SER A 100 -12.33 -5.27 25.69
N SER A 101 -12.80 -5.78 26.82
CA SER A 101 -13.36 -5.00 27.95
C SER A 101 -12.27 -4.53 28.94
N ASN A 102 -11.00 -4.55 28.55
CA ASN A 102 -9.88 -4.22 29.44
C ASN A 102 -9.36 -2.81 29.16
N GLY A 103 -10.05 -1.80 29.70
CA GLY A 103 -9.57 -0.40 29.75
C GLY A 103 -10.53 0.64 29.13
N PRO A 104 -10.30 1.95 29.37
CA PRO A 104 -11.15 3.01 28.85
C PRO A 104 -11.11 3.06 27.32
N LEU A 105 -12.27 3.20 26.66
CA LEU A 105 -12.42 3.28 25.21
C LEU A 105 -11.47 4.32 24.56
N MET A 106 -11.28 5.47 25.21
CA MET A 106 -10.36 6.53 24.77
C MET A 106 -8.91 6.07 24.70
N VAL A 107 -8.45 5.21 25.61
CA VAL A 107 -7.07 4.71 25.62
C VAL A 107 -6.85 3.73 24.46
N GLN A 108 -7.82 2.84 24.21
CA GLN A 108 -7.75 1.91 23.08
C GLN A 108 -7.74 2.65 21.74
N PHE A 109 -8.60 3.67 21.61
CA PHE A 109 -8.61 4.56 20.44
C PHE A 109 -7.27 5.27 20.25
N ALA A 110 -6.72 5.87 21.31
CA ALA A 110 -5.44 6.56 21.24
C ALA A 110 -4.30 5.61 20.85
N GLN A 111 -4.30 4.37 21.36
CA GLN A 111 -3.31 3.34 21.02
C GLN A 111 -3.41 2.93 19.54
N GLN A 112 -4.61 2.66 19.03
CA GLN A 112 -4.83 2.28 17.63
C GLN A 112 -4.48 3.42 16.68
N PHE A 113 -4.92 4.64 17.00
CA PHE A 113 -4.61 5.83 16.20
C PHE A 113 -3.10 6.10 16.20
N LEU A 114 -2.43 5.97 17.34
CA LEU A 114 -0.98 6.12 17.42
C LEU A 114 -0.27 5.04 16.59
N ALA A 115 -0.68 3.78 16.68
CA ALA A 115 -0.12 2.70 15.87
C ALA A 115 -0.31 2.94 14.36
N PHE A 116 -1.49 3.43 13.96
CA PHE A 116 -1.76 3.85 12.58
C PHE A 116 -0.84 4.99 12.13
N ILE A 117 -0.68 6.04 12.94
CA ILE A 117 0.21 7.16 12.63
C ILE A 117 1.66 6.69 12.50
N VAL A 118 2.13 5.81 13.39
CA VAL A 118 3.47 5.23 13.29
C VAL A 118 3.63 4.46 11.99
N GLY A 119 2.68 3.60 11.63
CA GLY A 119 2.70 2.87 10.35
C GLY A 119 2.70 3.80 9.13
N ALA A 120 1.84 4.81 9.12
CA ALA A 120 1.75 5.80 8.04
C ALA A 120 3.06 6.61 7.90
N VAL A 121 3.68 7.00 9.02
CA VAL A 121 4.98 7.68 9.01
C VAL A 121 6.07 6.75 8.49
N LEU A 122 6.14 5.49 8.94
CA LEU A 122 7.15 4.53 8.46
C LEU A 122 7.06 4.31 6.95
N ILE A 123 5.86 4.18 6.40
CA ILE A 123 5.65 4.09 4.94
C ILE A 123 5.99 5.43 4.27
N GLY A 124 5.57 6.56 4.85
CA GLY A 124 5.81 7.89 4.30
C GLY A 124 7.29 8.31 4.29
N LEU A 125 8.10 7.83 5.24
CA LEU A 125 9.54 8.11 5.29
C LEU A 125 10.28 7.58 4.05
N VAL A 126 9.76 6.54 3.40
CA VAL A 126 10.30 6.02 2.13
C VAL A 126 10.20 7.07 1.02
N LEU A 127 9.18 7.94 1.06
CA LEU A 127 8.99 8.99 0.06
C LEU A 127 10.05 10.10 0.17
N LEU A 128 10.77 10.23 1.29
CA LEU A 128 11.81 11.25 1.46
C LEU A 128 13.04 11.03 0.57
N ASN A 129 13.30 9.79 0.14
CA ASN A 129 14.38 9.45 -0.78
C ASN A 129 13.91 9.27 -2.24
N HIS A 130 12.66 9.62 -2.54
CA HIS A 130 12.12 9.49 -3.88
C HIS A 130 12.79 10.48 -4.84
N LYS A 131 13.76 10.01 -5.64
CA LYS A 131 14.23 10.73 -6.82
C LYS A 131 13.11 10.74 -7.87
N HIS A 132 12.66 11.91 -8.30
CA HIS A 132 11.75 12.01 -9.43
C HIS A 132 12.42 11.47 -10.69
N CYS A 133 12.05 10.26 -11.09
CA CYS A 133 12.46 9.69 -12.36
C CYS A 133 11.55 10.24 -13.45
N ALA A 134 12.06 11.15 -14.27
CA ALA A 134 11.37 11.54 -15.49
C ALA A 134 11.69 10.55 -16.60
N ALA A 135 10.68 10.15 -17.39
CA ALA A 135 10.92 9.44 -18.64
C ALA A 135 11.80 10.30 -19.57
N PRO A 136 12.67 9.70 -20.41
CA PRO A 136 13.48 10.45 -21.35
C PRO A 136 12.59 11.28 -22.27
N VAL A 137 12.89 12.57 -22.42
CA VAL A 137 12.19 13.47 -23.34
C VAL A 137 12.39 12.94 -24.76
N ALA A 138 11.31 12.72 -25.50
CA ALA A 138 11.39 12.31 -26.91
C ALA A 138 12.21 13.35 -27.71
N PRO A 139 13.09 12.94 -28.64
CA PRO A 139 13.86 13.87 -29.43
C PRO A 139 12.92 14.76 -30.25
N GLY A 140 12.90 16.07 -29.93
CA GLY A 140 12.05 17.07 -30.57
C GLY A 140 10.91 17.64 -29.71
N SER A 141 10.70 17.19 -28.47
CA SER A 141 9.73 17.83 -27.57
C SER A 141 10.26 19.17 -27.02
N PRO A 142 9.43 20.22 -26.95
CA PRO A 142 9.84 21.49 -26.34
C PRO A 142 10.24 21.26 -24.88
N ALA A 143 11.27 21.97 -24.43
CA ALA A 143 11.79 21.87 -23.07
C ALA A 143 10.65 21.96 -22.05
N PRO A 144 10.64 21.12 -20.99
CA PRO A 144 9.62 21.21 -19.97
C PRO A 144 9.67 22.59 -19.33
N VAL A 145 8.56 23.33 -19.43
CA VAL A 145 8.38 24.60 -18.74
C VAL A 145 8.45 24.29 -17.24
N GLY A 146 9.43 24.90 -16.55
CA GLY A 146 9.76 24.63 -15.16
C GLY A 146 8.51 24.52 -14.27
N GLY A 147 8.35 23.35 -13.66
CA GLY A 147 7.30 23.10 -12.67
C GLY A 147 7.55 23.92 -11.40
N HIS A 148 6.49 24.54 -10.91
CA HIS A 148 6.46 25.30 -9.66
C HIS A 148 6.95 24.45 -8.48
N HIS A 149 8.02 24.91 -7.85
CA HIS A 149 8.47 24.45 -6.55
C HIS A 149 7.51 24.99 -5.49
N HIS A 150 6.66 24.13 -4.91
CA HIS A 150 6.06 24.30 -3.59
C HIS A 150 5.98 22.95 -2.90
#